data_AF-A0A963V936-F1
#
_entry.id   AF-A0A963V936-F1
#
_cell.length_a   1.000
_cell.length_b   1.000
_cell.length_c   1.000
_cell.angle_alpha   90.00
_cell.angle_beta   90.00
_cell.angle_gamma   90.00
#
_symmetry.space_group_name_H-M   'P 1'
#
loop_
_entity.id
_entity.type
_entity.pdbx_description
1 polymer ?
#
loop_
_entity_poly.entity_id
_entity_poly.type
_entity_poly.pdbx_seq_one_letter_code
_entity_poly.pdbx_strand_id
1 'polypeptide(L)'
;MTRLPRWADVVLVPLISLLLAGIISALVILAIGQSPREALSTMVTGSVGSAYAWGYTLYYATSFMFTGLAVTVAFHGSLFNIGGEG
;
A
#
# COMPACT_ATOMS: atom_id res chain seq x y z
N MET A 1 -2.34 23.92 14.28
CA MET A 1 -2.10 23.39 12.93
C MET A 1 -3.37 23.61 12.11
N THR A 2 -3.31 24.45 11.07
CA THR A 2 -4.44 24.63 10.15
C THR A 2 -4.72 23.29 9.48
N ARG A 3 -5.93 22.74 9.66
CA ARG A 3 -6.32 21.49 9.01
C ARG A 3 -6.27 21.70 7.49
N LEU A 4 -5.70 20.75 6.78
CA LEU A 4 -5.75 20.73 5.33
C LEU A 4 -7.22 20.64 4.88
N PRO A 5 -7.56 21.13 3.68
CA PRO A 5 -8.86 20.89 3.09
C PRO A 5 -9.11 19.37 2.99
N ARG A 6 -10.33 18.91 3.29
CA ARG A 6 -10.69 17.47 3.30
C ARG A 6 -10.32 16.74 2.00
N TRP A 7 -10.43 17.40 0.85
CA TRP A 7 -10.06 16.81 -0.44
C TRP A 7 -8.55 16.54 -0.54
N ALA A 8 -7.73 17.40 0.07
CA ALA A 8 -6.28 17.23 0.08
C ALA A 8 -5.88 16.06 0.99
N ASP A 9 -6.51 15.92 2.15
CA ASP A 9 -6.26 14.78 3.05
C ASP A 9 -6.67 13.44 2.43
N VAL A 10 -7.81 13.40 1.73
CA VAL A 10 -8.36 12.14 1.19
C VAL A 10 -7.70 11.75 -0.14
N VAL A 11 -7.27 12.71 -0.96
CA VAL A 11 -6.77 12.43 -2.32
C VAL A 11 -5.30 12.80 -2.47
N LEU A 12 -4.94 14.04 -2.15
CA LEU A 12 -3.61 14.57 -2.44
C LEU A 12 -2.54 13.88 -1.59
N VAL A 13 -2.80 13.69 -0.30
CA VAL A 13 -1.85 13.06 0.63
C VAL A 13 -1.54 11.60 0.25
N PRO A 14 -2.54 10.72 0.03
CA PRO A 14 -2.27 9.35 -0.42
C PRO A 14 -1.57 9.31 -1.78
N LEU A 15 -1.95 10.18 -2.71
CA LEU A 15 -1.37 10.20 -4.05
C LEU A 15 0.11 10.61 -4.03
N ILE A 16 0.47 11.65 -3.28
CA ILE A 16 1.87 12.04 -3.07
C ILE A 16 2.65 10.92 -2.37
N SER A 17 2.04 10.27 -1.38
CA SER A 17 2.67 9.16 -0.65
C SER A 17 2.99 7.99 -1.57
N LEU A 18 2.06 7.61 -2.45
CA LEU A 18 2.24 6.56 -3.45
C LEU A 18 3.32 6.94 -4.48
N LEU A 19 3.32 8.20 -4.95
CA LEU A 19 4.34 8.67 -5.88
C LEU A 19 5.74 8.63 -5.26
N LEU A 20 5.90 9.12 -4.03
CA LEU A 20 7.18 9.09 -3.32
C LEU A 20 7.65 7.66 -3.06
N ALA A 21 6.75 6.78 -2.60
CA ALA A 21 7.07 5.37 -2.43
C ALA A 21 7.52 4.72 -3.74
N GLY A 22 6.84 5.02 -4.85
CA GLY A 22 7.21 4.55 -6.19
C GLY A 22 8.58 5.06 -6.63
N ILE A 23 8.88 6.35 -6.44
CA ILE A 23 10.18 6.94 -6.77
C ILE A 23 11.30 6.28 -5.95
N ILE A 24 11.12 6.16 -4.64
CA ILE A 24 12.11 5.54 -3.75
C ILE A 24 12.34 4.08 -4.16
N SER A 25 11.26 3.33 -4.42
CA SER A 25 11.34 1.93 -4.87
C SER A 25 12.11 1.82 -6.20
N ALA A 26 11.82 2.70 -7.17
CA ALA A 26 12.53 2.72 -8.45
C ALA A 26 14.01 3.04 -8.28
N LEU A 27 14.38 3.98 -7.39
CA LEU A 27 15.78 4.29 -7.09
C LEU A 27 16.51 3.09 -6.48
N VAL A 28 15.86 2.35 -5.56
CA VAL A 28 16.43 1.13 -4.98
C VAL A 28 16.64 0.05 -6.05
N ILE A 29 15.66 -0.15 -6.93
CA ILE A 29 15.76 -1.12 -8.05
C ILE A 29 16.91 -0.74 -8.99
N LEU A 30 17.07 0.55 -9.31
CA LEU A 30 18.20 1.03 -10.10
C LEU A 30 19.54 0.83 -9.40
N ALA A 31 19.59 1.04 -8.08
CA ALA A 31 20.81 0.88 -7.29
C ALA A 31 21.34 -0.56 -7.28
N ILE A 32 20.46 -1.56 -7.40
CA ILE A 32 20.82 -2.99 -7.54
C ILE A 32 21.04 -3.40 -9.01
N GLY A 33 21.06 -2.45 -9.95
CA GLY A 33 21.32 -2.69 -11.38
C GLY A 33 20.16 -3.34 -12.13
N GLN A 34 18.94 -3.28 -11.58
CA GLN A 34 17.74 -3.85 -12.19
C GLN A 34 16.89 -2.79 -12.89
N SER A 35 15.99 -3.21 -13.79
CA SER A 35 15.09 -2.32 -14.53
C SER A 35 13.80 -2.08 -13.74
N PRO A 36 13.48 -0.83 -13.32
CA PRO A 36 12.22 -0.52 -12.65
C PRO A 36 11.00 -0.81 -13.51
N ARG A 37 11.13 -0.64 -14.83
CA ARG A 37 10.04 -0.91 -15.78
C ARG A 37 9.70 -2.40 -15.82
N GLU A 38 10.72 -3.26 -15.82
CA GLU A 38 10.52 -4.72 -15.83
C GLU A 38 9.98 -5.21 -14.48
N ALA A 39 10.48 -4.66 -13.37
CA ALA A 39 9.95 -4.93 -12.04
C ALA A 39 8.46 -4.54 -11.95
N LEU A 40 8.10 -3.35 -12.42
CA LEU A 40 6.71 -2.90 -12.44
C LEU A 40 5.83 -3.77 -13.34
N SER A 41 6.31 -4.12 -14.53
CA SER A 41 5.58 -5.02 -15.45
C SER A 41 5.33 -6.38 -14.78
N THR A 42 6.35 -6.94 -14.13
CA THR A 42 6.26 -8.21 -13.41
C THR A 42 5.27 -8.12 -12.25
N MET A 43 5.28 -7.04 -11.48
CA MET A 43 4.29 -6.81 -10.41
C MET A 43 2.87 -6.75 -10.94
N VAL A 44 2.63 -6.04 -12.05
CA VAL A 44 1.29 -5.91 -12.65
C VAL A 44 0.81 -7.27 -13.18
N THR A 45 1.62 -7.96 -13.96
CA THR A 45 1.25 -9.30 -14.46
C THR A 45 1.07 -10.30 -13.33
N GLY A 46 1.90 -10.26 -12.29
CA GLY A 46 1.83 -11.14 -11.12
C GLY A 46 0.62 -10.89 -10.22
N SER A 47 0.05 -9.67 -10.22
CA SER A 47 -1.09 -9.31 -9.36
C SER A 47 -2.44 -9.40 -10.07
N VAL A 48 -2.52 -9.07 -11.36
CA VAL A 48 -3.80 -8.99 -12.11
C VAL A 48 -3.78 -9.71 -13.47
N GLY A 49 -2.69 -10.36 -13.85
CA GLY A 49 -2.52 -10.97 -15.18
C GLY A 49 -3.27 -12.29 -15.42
N SER A 50 -3.83 -12.90 -14.37
CA SER A 50 -4.62 -14.14 -14.47
C SER A 50 -5.66 -14.23 -13.37
N ALA A 51 -6.67 -15.09 -13.52
CA ALA A 51 -7.67 -15.33 -12.47
C ALA A 51 -7.03 -15.82 -11.16
N TYR A 52 -5.95 -16.60 -11.26
CA TYR A 52 -5.17 -17.06 -10.11
C TYR A 52 -4.45 -15.89 -9.41
N ALA A 53 -3.78 -15.03 -10.17
CA ALA A 53 -3.13 -13.81 -9.65
C ALA A 53 -4.13 -12.88 -8.94
N TRP A 54 -5.31 -12.68 -9.53
CA TRP A 54 -6.41 -11.96 -8.89
C TRP A 54 -6.84 -12.59 -7.57
N GLY A 55 -6.94 -13.93 -7.52
CA GLY A 55 -7.24 -14.67 -6.30
C GLY A 55 -6.25 -14.39 -5.17
N TYR A 56 -4.94 -14.42 -5.48
CA TYR A 56 -3.89 -14.08 -4.52
C TYR A 56 -3.93 -12.62 -4.08
N THR A 57 -4.11 -11.69 -5.03
CA THR A 57 -4.23 -10.26 -4.72
C THR A 57 -5.40 -9.99 -3.78
N LEU A 58 -6.57 -10.55 -4.05
CA LEU A 58 -7.75 -10.40 -3.19
C LEU A 58 -7.56 -11.08 -1.83
N TYR A 59 -6.92 -12.26 -1.79
CA TYR A 59 -6.61 -12.96 -0.56
C TYR A 59 -5.77 -12.09 0.37
N TYR A 60 -4.63 -11.57 -0.10
CA TYR A 60 -3.78 -10.69 0.70
C TYR A 60 -4.42 -9.34 1.00
N ALA A 61 -5.09 -8.71 0.02
CA ALA A 61 -5.75 -7.44 0.23
C ALA A 61 -6.81 -7.52 1.35
N THR A 62 -7.57 -8.62 1.39
CA THR A 62 -8.57 -8.85 2.44
C THR A 62 -7.90 -8.90 3.82
N SER A 63 -6.85 -9.70 3.97
CA SER A 63 -6.10 -9.81 5.23
C SER A 63 -5.54 -8.45 5.67
N PHE A 64 -4.86 -7.72 4.80
CA PHE A 64 -4.32 -6.38 5.11
C PHE A 64 -5.41 -5.38 5.51
N MET A 65 -6.56 -5.37 4.82
CA MET A 65 -7.68 -4.48 5.14
C MET A 65 -8.25 -4.78 6.54
N PHE A 66 -8.44 -6.05 6.89
CA PHE A 66 -8.93 -6.43 8.21
C PHE A 66 -7.92 -6.15 9.31
N THR A 67 -6.62 -6.31 9.04
CA THR A 67 -5.57 -5.94 9.99
C THR A 67 -5.58 -4.44 10.27
N GLY A 68 -5.69 -3.59 9.23
CA GLY A 68 -5.83 -2.14 9.40
C GLY A 68 -7.12 -1.75 10.15
N LEU A 69 -8.23 -2.44 9.87
CA LEU A 69 -9.49 -2.25 10.58
C LEU A 69 -9.36 -2.62 12.07
N ALA A 70 -8.76 -3.77 12.40
CA ALA A 70 -8.58 -4.23 13.77
C ALA A 70 -7.77 -3.23 14.60
N VAL A 71 -6.70 -2.69 14.03
CA VAL A 71 -5.88 -1.63 14.65
C VAL A 71 -6.70 -0.35 14.83
N THR A 72 -7.45 0.08 13.80
CA THR A 72 -8.27 1.30 13.85
C THR A 72 -9.37 1.21 14.91
N VAL A 73 -10.02 0.05 15.05
CA VAL A 73 -11.08 -0.18 16.06
C VAL A 73 -10.52 -0.07 17.48
N ALA A 74 -9.35 -0.67 17.76
CA ALA A 74 -8.70 -0.57 19.07
C ALA A 74 -8.33 0.89 19.40
N PHE A 75 -7.80 1.64 18.43
CA PHE A 75 -7.47 3.05 18.60
C PHE A 75 -8.70 3.93 18.90
N HIS A 76 -9.86 3.65 18.30
CA HIS A 76 -11.10 4.36 18.65
C HIS A 76 -11.50 4.15 20.12
N GLY A 77 -11.15 3.00 20.71
CA GLY A 77 -11.33 2.71 22.14
C GLY A 77 -10.24 3.30 23.04
N SER A 78 -9.29 4.08 22.51
CA SER A 78 -8.07 4.51 23.22
C SER A 78 -7.24 3.35 23.80
N LEU A 79 -7.37 2.16 23.21
CA LEU A 79 -6.61 0.98 23.59
C LEU A 79 -5.37 0.87 22.72
N PHE A 80 -4.23 0.64 23.36
CA PHE A 80 -3.00 0.38 22.66
C PHE A 80 -3.04 -1.01 22.01
N ASN A 81 -2.68 -1.08 20.72
CA ASN A 81 -2.55 -2.33 19.99
C ASN A 81 -1.19 -2.35 19.26
N ILE A 82 -0.37 -3.36 19.56
CA ILE A 82 0.78 -3.75 18.75
C ILE A 82 0.52 -5.21 18.35
N GLY A 83 0.62 -5.51 17.05
CA GLY A 83 0.62 -6.90 16.58
C GLY A 83 -0.43 -7.23 15.52
N GLY A 84 -0.93 -6.26 14.77
CA GLY A 84 -1.69 -6.57 13.57
C GLY A 84 -0.76 -7.09 12.46
N GLU A 85 -0.90 -8.35 12.08
CA GLU A 85 -0.31 -8.92 10.87
C GLU A 85 -1.42 -9.47 9.97
N GLY A 86 -1.33 -9.16 8.67
CA GLY A 86 -2.24 -9.59 7.61
C GLY A 86 -1.46 -9.72 6.32
#